data_AF-A0A7G1I9H2-F1
#
_entry.id   AF-A0A7G1I9H2-F1
#
_cell.length_a   1.000
_cell.length_b   1.000
_cell.length_c   1.000
_cell.angle_alpha   90.00
_cell.angle_beta   90.00
_cell.angle_gamma   90.00
#
_symmetry.space_group_name_H-M   'P 1'
#
loop_
_entity.id
_entity.type
_entity.pdbx_description
1 polymer ?
#
loop_
_entity_poly.entity_id
_entity_poly.type
_entity_poly.pdbx_seq_one_letter_code
_entity_poly.pdbx_strand_id
1 'polypeptide(L)'
;MYAVSRALVEKGGVPYAEIVASVASVSAGPGTRANIDEFTKTTSRGVQTIGGAARGKAIIILNPADPPMIMRDTIFCAIPEDADRDAIAKSIRDVVAEVQTYVPGYRLLNEPQFDEPSLNSGGQAVVTTFVEVEGAGDYLPPYAGNLDIMTAAATKVGEEIARKSKDVTLSATGGTR
;
A
#
# COMPACT_ATOMS: atom_id res chain seq x y z
N MET A 1 5.27 0.92 -2.27
CA MET A 1 6.59 1.24 -1.68
C MET A 1 7.41 -0.02 -1.42
N TYR A 2 6.99 -0.90 -0.50
CA TYR A 2 7.71 -2.15 -0.19
C TYR A 2 8.12 -2.95 -1.45
N ALA A 3 7.20 -3.10 -2.41
CA ALA A 3 7.47 -3.75 -3.69
C ALA A 3 8.63 -3.12 -4.48
N VAL A 4 8.76 -1.80 -4.47
CA VAL A 4 9.86 -1.08 -5.15
C VAL A 4 11.14 -1.23 -4.34
N SER A 5 11.07 -1.03 -3.02
CA SER A 5 12.23 -1.13 -2.12
C SER A 5 12.92 -2.51 -2.20
N ARG A 6 12.16 -3.60 -2.25
CA ARG A 6 12.74 -4.95 -2.38
C ARG A 6 13.41 -5.21 -3.73
N ALA A 7 13.01 -4.50 -4.79
CA ALA A 7 13.65 -4.57 -6.11
C ALA A 7 14.92 -3.71 -6.18
N LEU A 8 15.13 -2.80 -5.22
CA LEU A 8 16.25 -1.84 -5.21
C LEU A 8 17.25 -2.06 -4.07
N VAL A 9 17.22 -3.21 -3.40
CA VAL A 9 18.11 -3.50 -2.25
C VAL A 9 19.59 -3.30 -2.63
N GLU A 10 20.02 -3.82 -3.78
CA GLU A 10 21.40 -3.71 -4.27
C GLU A 10 21.75 -2.30 -4.77
N LYS A 11 20.76 -1.43 -4.95
CA LYS A 11 20.90 -0.06 -5.46
C LYS A 11 20.74 1.01 -4.36
N GLY A 12 20.72 0.62 -3.09
CA GLY A 12 20.61 1.54 -1.96
C GLY A 12 19.16 1.91 -1.57
N GLY A 13 18.17 1.22 -2.14
CA GLY A 13 16.76 1.37 -1.78
C GLY A 13 16.08 2.59 -2.41
N VAL A 14 14.97 3.01 -1.79
CA VAL A 14 14.12 4.11 -2.27
C VAL A 14 14.43 5.39 -1.47
N PRO A 15 15.01 6.44 -2.06
CA PRO A 15 15.37 7.65 -1.31
C PRO A 15 14.13 8.41 -0.80
N TYR A 16 13.07 8.42 -1.61
CA TYR A 16 11.84 9.13 -1.30
C TYR A 16 10.64 8.35 -1.82
N ALA A 17 9.59 8.27 -1.02
CA ALA A 17 8.29 7.78 -1.47
C ALA A 17 7.14 8.64 -0.95
N GLU A 18 6.11 8.76 -1.77
CA GLU A 18 4.90 9.52 -1.48
C GLU A 18 3.66 8.70 -1.82
N ILE A 19 2.64 8.77 -0.96
CA ILE A 19 1.30 8.26 -1.24
C ILE A 19 0.29 9.39 -1.25
N VAL A 20 -0.62 9.35 -2.22
CA VAL A 20 -1.81 10.20 -2.29
C VAL A 20 -3.04 9.30 -2.24
N ALA A 21 -3.68 9.25 -1.07
CA ALA A 21 -4.92 8.51 -0.86
C ALA A 21 -6.11 9.42 -1.18
N SER A 22 -6.97 8.99 -2.10
CA SER A 22 -8.21 9.67 -2.46
C SER A 22 -9.41 8.79 -2.11
N VAL A 23 -10.25 9.26 -1.21
CA VAL A 23 -11.40 8.51 -0.68
C VAL A 23 -12.69 9.29 -0.81
N ALA A 24 -13.82 8.58 -0.88
CA ALA A 24 -15.14 9.21 -0.83
C ALA A 24 -15.33 9.93 0.51
N SER A 25 -15.81 11.18 0.48
CA SER A 25 -16.07 11.95 1.70
C SER A 25 -17.02 11.24 2.67
N VAL A 26 -17.97 10.49 2.13
CA VAL A 26 -18.97 9.72 2.90
C VAL A 26 -18.38 8.46 3.56
N SER A 27 -17.22 7.96 3.13
CA SER A 27 -16.53 6.84 3.81
C SER A 27 -15.56 7.32 4.91
N ALA A 28 -15.29 8.63 5.00
CA ALA A 28 -14.49 9.23 6.06
C ALA A 28 -15.39 9.72 7.22
N GLY A 29 -15.53 8.86 8.23
CA GLY A 29 -16.28 9.17 9.46
C GLY A 29 -15.61 10.25 10.35
N PRO A 30 -16.26 10.63 11.47
CA PRO A 30 -15.75 11.66 12.38
C PRO A 30 -14.35 11.37 12.92
N GLY A 31 -14.04 10.10 13.20
CA GLY A 31 -12.71 9.68 13.67
C GLY A 31 -11.59 10.03 12.69
N THR A 32 -11.74 9.68 11.40
CA THR A 32 -10.76 10.01 10.36
C THR A 32 -10.59 11.53 10.20
N ARG A 33 -11.70 12.28 10.25
CA ARG A 33 -11.70 13.73 10.08
C ARG A 33 -11.01 14.45 11.24
N ALA A 34 -11.23 13.98 12.47
CA ALA A 34 -10.61 14.55 13.67
C ALA A 34 -9.10 14.23 13.77
N ASN A 35 -8.61 13.20 13.07
CA ASN A 35 -7.23 12.70 13.16
C ASN A 35 -6.52 12.74 11.80
N ILE A 36 -6.84 13.73 10.95
CA ILE A 36 -6.29 13.81 9.59
C ILE A 36 -4.77 14.05 9.60
N ASP A 37 -4.28 14.79 10.59
CA ASP A 37 -2.87 15.02 10.83
C ASP A 37 -2.14 13.72 11.16
N GLU A 38 -2.70 12.93 12.08
CA GLU A 38 -2.19 11.63 12.49
C GLU A 38 -2.16 10.64 11.34
N PHE A 39 -3.14 10.68 10.43
CA PHE A 39 -3.11 9.89 9.19
C PHE A 39 -1.85 10.23 8.39
N THR A 40 -1.59 11.51 8.08
CA THR A 40 -0.43 11.89 7.26
C THR A 40 0.89 11.52 7.94
N LYS A 41 1.03 11.80 9.25
CA LYS A 41 2.25 11.53 10.03
C LYS A 41 2.51 10.03 10.19
N THR A 42 1.48 9.26 10.50
CA THR A 42 1.62 7.81 10.73
C THR A 42 1.83 7.05 9.43
N THR A 43 1.12 7.41 8.37
CA THR A 43 1.33 6.81 7.05
C THR A 43 2.70 7.16 6.49
N SER A 44 3.16 8.41 6.62
CA SER A 44 4.54 8.81 6.25
C SER A 44 5.61 8.01 7.00
N ARG A 45 5.40 7.72 8.30
CA ARG A 45 6.30 6.84 9.06
C ARG A 45 6.24 5.39 8.58
N GLY A 46 5.05 4.85 8.31
CA GLY A 46 4.90 3.50 7.76
C GLY A 46 5.57 3.33 6.39
N VAL A 47 5.50 4.35 5.54
CA VAL A 47 6.24 4.40 4.26
C VAL A 47 7.75 4.24 4.47
N GLN A 48 8.29 4.77 5.56
CA GLN A 48 9.71 4.66 5.91
C GLN A 48 10.04 3.32 6.56
N THR A 49 9.40 3.02 7.69
CA THR A 49 9.77 1.90 8.56
C THR A 49 9.34 0.54 8.04
N ILE A 50 8.22 0.48 7.29
CA ILE A 50 7.67 -0.75 6.71
C ILE A 50 7.93 -0.76 5.20
N GLY A 51 7.70 0.38 4.54
CA GLY A 51 7.89 0.52 3.10
C GLY A 51 9.35 0.56 2.66
N GLY A 52 10.29 0.91 3.54
CA GLY A 52 11.73 0.93 3.26
C GLY A 52 12.23 2.17 2.54
N ALA A 53 11.42 3.23 2.42
CA ALA A 53 11.89 4.49 1.85
C ALA A 53 12.68 5.31 2.89
N ALA A 54 13.74 6.01 2.48
CA ALA A 54 14.52 6.84 3.40
C ALA A 54 13.71 8.07 3.90
N ARG A 55 12.86 8.64 3.03
CA ARG A 55 11.90 9.69 3.41
C ARG A 55 10.51 9.37 2.87
N GLY A 56 9.49 9.52 3.72
CA GLY A 56 8.10 9.26 3.36
C GLY A 56 7.23 10.51 3.40
N LYS A 57 6.25 10.60 2.49
CA LYS A 57 5.16 11.58 2.55
C LYS A 57 3.82 10.89 2.32
N ALA A 58 2.78 11.39 2.98
CA ALA A 58 1.42 10.93 2.77
C ALA A 58 0.47 12.13 2.65
N ILE A 59 -0.42 12.07 1.67
CA ILE A 59 -1.50 13.01 1.43
C ILE A 59 -2.81 12.22 1.46
N ILE A 60 -3.86 12.81 2.05
CA ILE A 60 -5.22 12.29 1.98
C ILE A 60 -6.15 13.37 1.43
N ILE A 61 -6.98 12.97 0.47
CA ILE A 61 -7.99 13.81 -0.18
C ILE A 61 -9.36 13.19 0.05
N LEU A 62 -10.31 14.01 0.53
CA LEU A 62 -11.71 13.63 0.67
C LEU A 62 -12.51 14.23 -0.48
N ASN A 63 -13.08 13.37 -1.34
CA ASN A 63 -13.82 13.79 -2.52
C ASN A 63 -15.34 13.59 -2.32
N PRO A 64 -16.19 14.64 -2.41
CA PRO A 64 -17.63 14.54 -2.18
C PRO A 64 -18.45 14.20 -3.45
N ALA A 65 -17.82 13.69 -4.52
CA ALA A 65 -18.51 13.30 -5.74
C ALA A 65 -19.67 12.30 -5.50
N ASP A 66 -20.70 12.40 -6.34
CA ASP A 66 -21.86 11.52 -6.37
C ASP A 66 -22.05 10.99 -7.82
N PRO A 67 -22.04 9.66 -8.07
CA PRO A 67 -21.91 8.58 -7.09
C PRO A 67 -20.55 8.59 -6.35
N PRO A 68 -20.48 8.11 -5.09
CA PRO A 68 -19.23 8.05 -4.33
C PRO A 68 -18.13 7.30 -5.08
N MET A 69 -16.95 7.91 -5.17
CA MET A 69 -15.82 7.28 -5.86
C MET A 69 -15.27 6.07 -5.09
N ILE A 70 -14.82 5.06 -5.83
CA ILE A 70 -13.97 4.00 -5.27
C ILE A 70 -12.66 4.61 -4.76
N MET A 71 -12.12 4.07 -3.66
CA MET A 71 -10.82 4.48 -3.14
C MET A 71 -9.73 4.30 -4.19
N ARG A 72 -8.89 5.32 -4.33
CA ARG A 72 -7.70 5.28 -5.18
C ARG A 72 -6.49 5.73 -4.41
N ASP A 73 -5.37 5.07 -4.64
CA ASP A 73 -4.07 5.52 -4.14
C ASP A 73 -3.09 5.65 -5.30
N THR A 74 -2.40 6.78 -5.34
CA THR A 74 -1.25 6.98 -6.21
C THR A 74 0.00 6.92 -5.38
N ILE A 75 0.96 6.09 -5.79
CA ILE A 75 2.22 5.87 -5.11
C ILE A 75 3.35 6.33 -6.01
N PHE A 76 4.16 7.26 -5.52
CA PHE A 76 5.38 7.71 -6.16
C PHE A 76 6.58 7.15 -5.39
N CYS A 77 7.56 6.59 -6.09
CA CYS A 77 8.83 6.20 -5.51
C CYS A 77 9.96 6.77 -6.37
N ALA A 78 10.86 7.53 -5.76
CA ALA A 78 12.11 7.93 -6.40
C ALA A 78 12.99 6.69 -6.56
N ILE A 79 13.57 6.53 -7.75
CA ILE A 79 14.38 5.38 -8.12
C ILE A 79 15.69 5.86 -8.78
N PRO A 80 16.76 5.05 -8.74
CA PRO A 80 17.95 5.30 -9.57
C PRO A 80 17.59 5.37 -11.06
N GLU A 81 18.29 6.23 -11.82
CA GLU A 81 18.08 6.37 -13.27
C GLU A 81 18.36 5.05 -14.02
N ASP A 82 19.33 4.27 -13.54
CA ASP A 82 19.74 2.98 -14.10
C ASP A 82 19.01 1.79 -13.47
N ALA A 83 17.89 2.03 -12.78
CA ALA A 83 17.10 0.98 -12.16
C ALA A 83 16.46 0.06 -13.21
N ASP A 84 16.46 -1.25 -12.92
CA ASP A 84 15.78 -2.25 -13.74
C ASP A 84 14.25 -2.09 -13.60
N ARG A 85 13.65 -1.46 -14.60
CA ARG A 85 12.21 -1.16 -14.65
C ARG A 85 11.36 -2.42 -14.71
N ASP A 86 11.84 -3.46 -15.40
CA ASP A 86 11.10 -4.72 -15.52
C ASP A 86 11.09 -5.48 -14.19
N ALA A 87 12.22 -5.49 -13.48
CA ALA A 87 12.29 -6.06 -12.14
C ALA A 87 11.37 -5.33 -11.15
N ILE A 88 11.35 -3.98 -11.19
CA ILE A 88 10.43 -3.18 -10.37
C ILE A 88 8.98 -3.48 -10.71
N ALA A 89 8.62 -3.46 -12.00
CA ALA A 89 7.26 -3.71 -12.45
C ALA A 89 6.79 -5.12 -12.07
N LYS A 90 7.64 -6.13 -12.23
CA LYS A 90 7.37 -7.50 -11.78
C LYS A 90 7.12 -7.55 -10.28
N SER A 91 7.99 -6.94 -9.47
CA SER A 91 7.84 -6.91 -8.01
C SER A 91 6.54 -6.24 -7.57
N ILE A 92 6.12 -5.16 -8.24
CA ILE A 92 4.83 -4.51 -8.01
C ILE A 92 3.67 -5.47 -8.28
N ARG A 93 3.69 -6.17 -9.43
CA ARG A 93 2.64 -7.15 -9.77
C ARG A 93 2.59 -8.31 -8.78
N ASP A 94 3.74 -8.83 -8.36
CA ASP A 94 3.83 -9.90 -7.37
C ASP A 94 3.17 -9.48 -6.03
N VAL A 95 3.46 -8.26 -5.56
CA VAL A 95 2.85 -7.72 -4.32
C VAL A 95 1.37 -7.42 -4.48
N VAL A 96 0.92 -6.92 -5.64
CA VAL A 96 -0.51 -6.73 -5.92
C VAL A 96 -1.25 -8.07 -5.83
N ALA A 97 -0.71 -9.12 -6.44
CA ALA A 97 -1.28 -10.48 -6.35
C ALA A 97 -1.30 -11.01 -4.92
N GLU A 98 -0.28 -10.72 -4.11
CA GLU A 98 -0.25 -11.06 -2.69
C GLU A 98 -1.36 -10.35 -1.90
N VAL A 99 -1.53 -9.04 -2.11
CA VAL A 99 -2.59 -8.24 -1.46
C VAL A 99 -3.98 -8.75 -1.86
N GLN A 100 -4.16 -9.14 -3.12
CA GLN A 100 -5.41 -9.70 -3.63
C GLN A 100 -5.85 -10.99 -2.92
N THR A 101 -4.93 -11.72 -2.27
CA THR A 101 -5.29 -12.92 -1.49
C THR A 101 -6.17 -12.61 -0.27
N TYR A 102 -6.17 -11.37 0.21
CA TYR A 102 -7.02 -10.93 1.31
C TYR A 102 -7.88 -9.70 0.97
N VAL A 103 -7.60 -8.98 -0.12
CA VAL A 103 -8.44 -7.86 -0.62
C VAL A 103 -8.65 -8.04 -2.14
N PRO A 104 -9.64 -8.84 -2.58
CA PRO A 104 -9.81 -9.17 -4.00
C PRO A 104 -10.02 -7.96 -4.91
N GLY A 105 -10.61 -6.87 -4.39
CA GLY A 105 -10.84 -5.62 -5.13
C GLY A 105 -9.62 -4.69 -5.22
N TYR A 106 -8.46 -5.06 -4.67
CA TYR A 106 -7.21 -4.32 -4.81
C TYR A 106 -6.61 -4.56 -6.20
N ARG A 107 -6.53 -3.54 -7.06
CA ARG A 107 -6.06 -3.71 -8.44
C ARG A 107 -5.21 -2.54 -8.92
N LEU A 108 -4.31 -2.81 -9.85
CA LEU A 108 -3.63 -1.77 -10.63
C LEU A 108 -4.62 -1.15 -11.62
N LEU A 109 -4.66 0.17 -11.68
CA LEU A 109 -5.41 0.90 -12.72
C LEU A 109 -4.66 0.94 -14.05
N ASN A 110 -3.33 0.99 -13.96
CA ASN A 110 -2.42 1.04 -15.10
C ASN A 110 -1.14 0.25 -14.75
N GLU A 111 -0.38 -0.12 -15.78
CA GLU A 111 0.99 -0.57 -15.57
C GLU A 111 1.81 0.50 -14.84
N PRO A 112 2.81 0.12 -14.02
CA PRO A 112 3.70 1.09 -13.38
C PRO A 112 4.31 2.04 -14.42
N GLN A 113 4.14 3.35 -14.20
CA GLN A 113 4.66 4.38 -15.09
C GLN A 113 6.05 4.81 -14.63
N PHE A 114 6.98 4.99 -15.56
CA PHE A 114 8.35 5.36 -15.26
C PHE A 114 8.68 6.68 -15.94
N ASP A 115 9.11 7.66 -15.15
CA ASP A 115 9.46 8.99 -15.59
C ASP A 115 10.94 9.25 -15.37
N GLU A 116 11.58 9.90 -16.35
CA GLU A 116 12.96 10.39 -16.25
C GLU A 116 13.05 11.56 -15.25
N PRO A 117 14.27 11.87 -14.76
CA PRO A 117 14.52 13.07 -13.97
C PRO A 117 13.94 14.34 -14.62
N SER A 118 13.20 15.13 -13.85
CA SER A 118 12.58 16.36 -14.32
C SER A 118 12.60 17.43 -13.25
N LEU A 119 12.29 18.68 -13.64
CA LEU A 119 12.08 19.76 -12.68
C LEU A 119 10.94 19.44 -11.69
N ASN A 120 9.90 18.74 -12.15
CA ASN A 120 8.77 18.36 -11.30
C ASN A 120 9.14 17.33 -10.22
N SER A 121 10.03 16.39 -10.55
CA SER A 121 10.51 15.37 -9.60
C SER A 121 11.71 15.83 -8.76
N GLY A 122 12.17 17.07 -8.93
CA GLY A 122 13.37 17.57 -8.27
C GLY A 122 14.65 16.86 -8.72
N GLY A 123 14.70 16.44 -9.99
CA GLY A 123 15.84 15.74 -10.57
C GLY A 123 15.91 14.24 -10.25
N GLN A 124 14.80 13.62 -9.84
CA GLN A 124 14.75 12.18 -9.55
C GLN A 124 14.01 11.44 -10.66
N ALA A 125 14.50 10.27 -11.08
CA ALA A 125 13.66 9.32 -11.80
C ALA A 125 12.59 8.77 -10.84
N VAL A 126 11.39 8.51 -11.35
CA VAL A 126 10.24 8.13 -10.51
C VAL A 126 9.51 6.95 -11.14
N VAL A 127 9.10 5.99 -10.31
CA VAL A 127 8.03 5.04 -10.66
C VAL A 127 6.73 5.48 -9.99
N THR A 128 5.67 5.57 -10.78
CA THR A 128 4.32 5.91 -10.35
C THR A 128 3.41 4.69 -10.48
N THR A 129 2.76 4.31 -9.38
CA THR A 129 1.81 3.19 -9.33
C THR A 129 0.43 3.71 -8.99
N PHE A 130 -0.58 3.32 -9.77
CA PHE A 130 -1.97 3.68 -9.54
C PHE A 130 -2.76 2.45 -9.11
N VAL A 131 -3.34 2.49 -7.93
CA VAL A 131 -4.19 1.40 -7.43
C VAL A 131 -5.59 1.90 -7.13
N GLU A 132 -6.55 1.01 -7.34
CA GLU A 132 -7.93 1.15 -6.92
C GLU A 132 -8.26 0.04 -5.93
N VAL A 133 -9.04 0.39 -4.91
CA VAL A 133 -9.41 -0.52 -3.83
C VAL A 133 -10.93 -0.55 -3.73
N GLU A 134 -11.52 -1.56 -4.36
CA GLU A 134 -12.94 -1.86 -4.24
C GLU A 134 -13.16 -2.74 -3.00
N GLY A 135 -14.05 -2.31 -2.10
CA GLY A 135 -14.39 -3.08 -0.90
C GLY A 135 -15.25 -4.29 -1.22
N ALA A 136 -15.15 -5.34 -0.40
CA ALA A 136 -15.87 -6.61 -0.58
C ALA A 136 -17.41 -6.47 -0.55
N GLY A 137 -17.94 -5.42 0.08
CA GLY A 137 -19.39 -5.21 0.16
C GLY A 137 -20.08 -5.95 1.31
N ASP A 138 -19.32 -6.54 2.24
CA ASP A 138 -19.86 -7.41 3.31
C ASP A 138 -20.81 -6.67 4.28
N TYR A 139 -20.42 -5.47 4.67
CA TYR A 139 -21.21 -4.58 5.54
C TYR A 139 -21.20 -3.14 5.04
N LEU A 140 -20.03 -2.68 4.57
CA LEU A 140 -19.84 -1.37 3.97
C LEU A 140 -20.01 -1.44 2.45
N PRO A 141 -20.48 -0.37 1.79
CA PRO A 141 -20.65 -0.36 0.34
C PRO A 141 -19.29 -0.46 -0.38
N PRO A 142 -19.25 -0.93 -1.65
CA PRO A 142 -17.99 -1.18 -2.38
C PRO A 142 -17.05 0.03 -2.49
N TYR A 143 -17.57 1.26 -2.46
CA TYR A 143 -16.75 2.47 -2.49
C TYR A 143 -15.95 2.72 -1.19
N ALA A 144 -16.28 2.03 -0.10
CA ALA A 144 -15.63 2.16 1.21
C ALA A 144 -14.38 1.27 1.35
N GLY A 145 -13.64 1.06 0.26
CA GLY A 145 -12.43 0.23 0.23
C GLY A 145 -11.36 0.65 1.23
N ASN A 146 -11.35 1.92 1.67
CA ASN A 146 -10.45 2.42 2.71
C ASN A 146 -10.67 1.80 4.10
N LEU A 147 -11.89 1.38 4.39
CA LEU A 147 -12.21 0.66 5.62
C LEU A 147 -12.00 -0.84 5.41
N ASP A 148 -12.44 -1.35 4.27
CA ASP A 148 -12.38 -2.76 3.93
C ASP A 148 -10.94 -3.30 3.90
N ILE A 149 -10.00 -2.57 3.29
CA ILE A 149 -8.58 -2.95 3.26
C ILE A 149 -7.97 -3.04 4.66
N MET A 150 -8.39 -2.16 5.58
CA MET A 150 -7.88 -2.16 6.96
C MET A 150 -8.41 -3.37 7.74
N THR A 151 -9.71 -3.68 7.60
CA THR A 151 -10.32 -4.82 8.27
C THR A 151 -9.85 -6.16 7.69
N ALA A 152 -9.71 -6.25 6.36
CA ALA A 152 -9.19 -7.43 5.69
C ALA A 152 -7.73 -7.71 6.09
N ALA A 153 -6.88 -6.67 6.16
CA ALA A 153 -5.51 -6.81 6.64
C ALA A 153 -5.47 -7.26 8.12
N ALA A 154 -6.32 -6.70 8.97
CA ALA A 154 -6.42 -7.12 10.38
C ALA A 154 -6.83 -8.60 10.51
N THR A 155 -7.81 -9.05 9.73
CA THR A 155 -8.23 -10.45 9.66
C THR A 155 -7.07 -11.35 9.21
N LYS A 156 -6.41 -11.00 8.09
CA LYS A 156 -5.27 -11.75 7.56
C LYS A 156 -4.15 -11.89 8.60
N VAL A 157 -3.79 -10.81 9.30
CA VAL A 157 -2.78 -10.84 10.36
C VAL A 157 -3.23 -11.74 11.52
N GLY A 158 -4.49 -11.65 11.96
CA GLY A 158 -5.04 -12.51 13.01
C GLY A 158 -4.96 -14.00 12.64
N GLU A 159 -5.29 -14.35 11.40
CA GLU A 159 -5.17 -15.71 10.89
C GLU A 159 -3.72 -16.20 10.87
N GLU A 160 -2.76 -15.38 10.43
CA GLU A 160 -1.34 -15.78 10.41
C GLU A 160 -0.78 -16.00 11.81
N ILE A 161 -1.18 -15.18 12.79
CA ILE A 161 -0.81 -15.38 14.19
C ILE A 161 -1.38 -16.70 14.70
N ALA A 162 -2.65 -17.00 14.39
CA ALA A 162 -3.30 -18.25 14.80
C ALA A 162 -2.66 -19.48 14.14
N ARG A 163 -2.32 -19.43 12.84
CA ARG A 163 -1.60 -20.49 12.13
C ARG A 163 -0.25 -20.78 12.79
N LYS A 164 0.59 -19.74 12.97
CA LYS A 164 1.91 -19.88 13.59
C LYS A 164 1.85 -20.45 15.01
N SER A 165 0.86 -20.05 15.80
CA SER A 165 0.70 -20.53 17.18
C SER A 165 0.30 -22.01 17.25
N LYS A 166 -0.53 -22.47 16.30
CA LYS A 166 -0.89 -23.91 16.20
C LYS A 166 0.30 -24.77 15.80
N ASP A 167 1.14 -24.31 14.87
CA ASP A 167 2.34 -25.05 14.43
C ASP A 167 3.40 -25.18 15.54
N VAL A 168 3.55 -24.14 16.39
CA VAL A 168 4.43 -24.21 17.58
C VAL A 168 3.92 -25.24 18.59
N THR A 169 2.60 -25.35 18.76
CA THR A 169 2.00 -26.30 19.70
C THR A 169 2.12 -27.75 19.22
N LEU A 170 2.03 -27.98 17.90
CA LEU A 170 2.20 -29.31 17.28
C LEU A 170 3.67 -29.76 17.24
N SER A 171 4.61 -28.85 16.99
CA SER A 171 6.05 -29.18 17.02
C SER A 171 6.57 -29.44 18.43
N ALA A 172 6.04 -28.76 19.45
CA ALA A 172 6.37 -29.01 20.86
C ALA A 172 5.83 -30.35 21.40
N THR A 173 4.80 -30.92 20.78
CA THR A 173 4.19 -32.19 21.20
C THR A 173 4.66 -33.41 20.39
N GLY A 174 5.38 -33.20 19.27
CA GLY A 174 5.96 -34.26 18.44
C GLY A 174 7.37 -34.73 18.86
N GLY A 175 7.98 -34.08 19.85
CA GLY A 175 9.33 -34.40 20.35
C GLY A 175 9.34 -35.32 21.56
N THR A 176 8.72 -36.50 21.48
CA THR A 176 9.06 -37.72 22.26
C THR A 176 8.03 -38.80 21.95
N ARG A 177 8.41 -39.75 21.09
CA ARG A 177 8.09 -41.17 21.18
C ARG A 177 8.95 -41.94 20.18
#